data_AF-A0A023EDC5-F1
#
_entry.id   AF-A0A023EDC5-F1
#
_cell.length_a   1.000
_cell.length_b   1.000
_cell.length_c   1.000
_cell.angle_alpha   90.00
_cell.angle_beta   90.00
_cell.angle_gamma   90.00
#
_symmetry.space_group_name_H-M   'P 1'
#
loop_
_entity.id
_entity.type
_entity.pdbx_description
1 polymer ?
#
loop_
_entity_poly.entity_id
_entity_poly.type
_entity_poly.pdbx_seq_one_letter_code
_entity_poly.pdbx_strand_id
1 'polypeptide(L)' 'MTQQPNGENGSNSNLYMRLQQSQTIRANIQNISQILNTGLSPEALDLCVKLLETGVHPQALAEVVTQIRREMAALEAEQQ' A
#
# COMPACT_ATOMS: atom_id res chain seq x y z
N MET A 1 -2.43 -6.08 -42.67
CA MET A 1 -3.19 -6.71 -41.56
C MET A 1 -2.19 -7.28 -40.58
N THR A 2 -1.66 -6.46 -39.68
CA THR A 2 -0.98 -6.90 -38.45
C THR A 2 -1.15 -5.77 -37.44
N GLN A 3 -2.02 -6.01 -36.48
CA GLN A 3 -2.37 -5.08 -35.43
C GLN A 3 -1.17 -4.84 -34.51
N GLN A 4 -0.87 -3.58 -34.20
CA GLN A 4 -0.03 -3.22 -33.06
C GLN A 4 -0.78 -3.59 -31.77
N PRO A 5 -0.17 -4.30 -30.81
CA PRO A 5 -0.80 -4.54 -29.54
C PRO A 5 -0.82 -3.24 -28.73
N ASN A 6 -2.02 -2.88 -28.31
CA ASN A 6 -2.33 -1.77 -27.43
C ASN A 6 -1.51 -1.90 -26.13
N GLY A 7 -0.58 -0.97 -25.89
CA GLY A 7 0.35 -0.98 -24.76
C GLY A 7 0.20 0.24 -23.86
N GLU A 8 -1.01 0.61 -23.48
CA GLU A 8 -1.29 1.76 -22.60
C GLU A 8 -1.42 1.35 -21.11
N ASN A 9 -0.42 0.65 -20.56
CA ASN A 9 -0.40 0.37 -19.11
C ASN A 9 1.03 0.26 -18.52
N GLY A 10 1.96 1.12 -18.97
CA GLY A 10 3.37 1.11 -18.54
C GLY A 10 3.74 2.16 -17.47
N SER A 11 2.83 3.06 -17.10
CA SER A 11 3.18 4.26 -16.34
C SER A 11 3.22 4.07 -14.82
N ASN A 12 2.42 3.16 -14.26
CA ASN A 12 2.31 3.02 -12.80
C ASN A 12 3.43 2.18 -12.16
N SER A 13 3.95 1.16 -12.85
CA SER A 13 5.03 0.32 -12.31
C SER A 13 6.35 1.08 -12.10
N ASN A 14 6.52 2.24 -12.74
CA ASN A 14 7.73 3.05 -12.63
C ASN A 14 7.80 3.86 -11.32
N LEU A 15 6.67 4.21 -10.71
CA LEU A 15 6.68 5.01 -9.48
C LEU A 15 7.16 4.17 -8.29
N TYR A 16 6.68 2.93 -8.14
CA TYR A 16 7.08 2.04 -7.05
C TYR A 16 8.58 1.81 -7.08
N MET A 17 9.10 1.54 -8.29
CA MET A 17 10.50 1.28 -8.53
C MET A 17 11.35 2.50 -8.16
N ARG A 18 10.90 3.70 -8.48
CA ARG A 18 11.57 4.97 -8.11
C ARG A 18 11.51 5.25 -6.61
N LEU A 19 10.38 4.93 -5.96
CA LEU A 19 10.23 5.05 -4.51
C LEU A 19 11.13 4.07 -3.76
N GLN A 20 11.23 2.83 -4.24
CA GLN A 20 12.15 1.82 -3.68
C GLN A 20 13.62 2.16 -3.92
N GLN A 21 13.95 2.72 -5.09
CA GLN A 21 15.30 3.20 -5.40
C GLN A 21 15.70 4.38 -4.52
N SER A 22 14.74 5.22 -4.10
CA SER A 22 14.99 6.34 -3.22
C SER A 22 14.84 5.96 -1.73
N GLN A 23 15.96 5.62 -1.11
CA GLN A 23 15.99 5.30 0.33
C GLN A 23 15.44 6.44 1.19
N THR A 24 15.69 7.70 0.82
CA THR A 24 15.21 8.88 1.54
C THR A 24 13.69 8.96 1.55
N ILE A 25 13.03 8.76 0.40
CA ILE A 25 11.57 8.84 0.33
C ILE A 25 10.94 7.70 1.12
N ARG A 26 11.46 6.47 0.98
CA ARG A 26 10.98 5.32 1.75
C ARG A 26 11.12 5.54 3.25
N ALA A 27 12.26 6.05 3.71
CA ALA A 27 12.48 6.38 5.12
C ALA A 27 11.51 7.45 5.62
N ASN A 28 11.26 8.50 4.82
CA ASN A 28 10.31 9.55 5.19
C ASN A 28 8.87 9.02 5.33
N ILE A 29 8.41 8.17 4.42
CA ILE A 29 7.06 7.57 4.49
C ILE A 29 6.94 6.68 5.74
N GLN A 30 7.98 5.89 6.05
CA GLN A 30 8.02 5.08 7.27
C GLN A 30 8.00 5.95 8.53
N ASN A 31 8.79 7.03 8.58
CA ASN A 31 8.83 7.95 9.70
C ASN A 31 7.47 8.65 9.91
N ILE A 32 6.81 9.09 8.84
CA ILE A 32 5.47 9.68 8.91
C ILE A 32 4.48 8.67 9.47
N SER A 33 4.51 7.42 9.00
CA SER A 33 3.66 6.34 9.50
C SER A 33 3.83 6.09 11.00
N GLN A 34 5.06 6.16 11.50
CA GLN A 34 5.38 6.02 12.92
C GLN A 34 4.91 7.23 13.75
N ILE A 35 5.12 8.46 13.25
CA ILE A 35 4.67 9.69 13.92
C ILE A 35 3.14 9.72 14.05
N LEU A 36 2.43 9.29 13.02
CA LEU A 36 0.97 9.18 13.03
C LEU A 36 0.46 7.93 13.76
N ASN A 37 1.37 7.10 14.27
CA ASN A 37 1.08 5.87 14.99
C ASN A 37 0.04 4.99 14.27
N THR A 38 0.19 4.83 12.94
CA THR A 38 -0.76 4.05 12.14
C THR A 38 -0.74 2.57 12.51
N GLY A 39 0.35 2.10 13.13
CA GLY A 39 0.57 0.69 13.48
C GLY A 39 0.84 -0.20 12.26
N LEU A 40 1.18 0.37 11.11
CA LEU A 40 1.56 -0.39 9.92
C LEU A 40 3.03 -0.82 10.03
N SER A 41 3.30 -2.11 9.79
CA SER A 41 4.66 -2.60 9.62
C SER A 41 5.27 -2.06 8.31
N PRO A 42 6.61 -2.04 8.17
CA PRO A 42 7.26 -1.63 6.93
C PRO A 42 6.76 -2.39 5.70
N GLU A 43 6.46 -3.68 5.84
CA GLU A 43 5.96 -4.56 4.78
C GLU A 43 4.51 -4.22 4.42
N ALA A 44 3.65 -4.01 5.42
CA ALA A 44 2.27 -3.61 5.21
C ALA A 44 2.17 -2.22 4.54
N LEU A 45 3.06 -1.31 4.93
CA LEU A 45 3.16 0.02 4.33
C LEU A 45 3.61 -0.05 2.86
N ASP A 46 4.64 -0.86 2.55
CA ASP A 46 5.09 -1.09 1.16
C ASP A 46 3.96 -1.70 0.30
N LEU A 47 3.15 -2.60 0.87
CA LEU A 47 1.98 -3.15 0.17
C LEU A 47 0.91 -2.08 -0.09
N CYS A 48 0.63 -1.22 0.89
CA CYS A 48 -0.33 -0.11 0.71
C CYS A 48 0.11 0.83 -0.41
N VAL A 49 1.41 1.16 -0.48
CA VAL A 49 1.95 2.00 -1.57
C VAL A 49 1.73 1.35 -2.93
N LYS A 50 2.00 0.04 -3.08
CA LYS A 50 1.73 -0.68 -4.34
C LYS A 50 0.25 -0.61 -4.74
N LEU A 51 -0.65 -0.79 -3.78
CA LEU A 51 -2.09 -0.75 -4.05
C LEU A 51 -2.54 0.65 -4.47
N LEU A 52 -2.00 1.71 -3.86
CA LEU A 52 -2.28 3.08 -4.27
C LEU A 52 -1.81 3.34 -5.72
N GLU A 53 -0.69 2.74 -6.12
CA GLU A 53 -0.15 2.88 -7.48
C GLU A 53 -0.93 2.09 -8.53
N THR A 54 -1.64 1.03 -8.15
CA THR A 54 -2.59 0.37 -9.06
C THR A 54 -3.89 1.17 -9.23
N GLY A 55 -4.03 2.31 -8.54
CA GLY A 55 -5.19 3.19 -8.62
C GLY A 55 -6.25 2.90 -7.56
N VAL A 56 -5.93 2.14 -6.52
CA VAL A 56 -6.85 1.93 -5.40
C VAL A 56 -7.08 3.24 -4.67
N HIS A 57 -8.34 3.53 -4.36
CA HIS A 57 -8.72 4.74 -3.63
C HIS A 57 -8.19 4.72 -2.18
N PRO A 58 -7.48 5.77 -1.71
CA PRO A 58 -6.85 5.77 -0.39
C PRO A 58 -7.83 5.54 0.77
N GLN A 59 -9.02 6.15 0.69
CA GLN A 59 -10.04 6.01 1.73
C GLN A 59 -10.56 4.58 1.82
N ALA A 60 -10.80 3.94 0.68
CA ALA A 60 -11.30 2.56 0.64
C ALA A 60 -10.24 1.59 1.19
N LEU A 61 -8.97 1.82 0.86
CA LEU A 61 -7.86 1.05 1.41
C LEU A 61 -7.76 1.20 2.93
N ALA A 62 -7.89 2.42 3.46
CA ALA A 62 -7.86 2.67 4.89
C ALA A 62 -9.02 1.99 5.64
N GLU A 63 -10.22 2.00 5.07
CA GLU A 63 -11.40 1.33 5.61
C GLU A 63 -11.18 -0.19 5.67
N VAL A 64 -10.71 -0.79 4.57
CA VAL A 64 -10.41 -2.23 4.51
C VAL A 64 -9.34 -2.63 5.53
N VAL A 65 -8.23 -1.88 5.62
CA VAL A 65 -7.16 -2.15 6.59
C VAL A 65 -7.67 -2.07 8.03
N THR A 66 -8.50 -1.07 8.33
CA THR A 66 -9.10 -0.89 9.66
C THR A 66 -10.06 -2.04 9.99
N GLN A 67 -10.89 -2.43 9.03
CA GLN A 67 -11.85 -3.52 9.19
C GLN A 67 -11.15 -4.85 9.46
N ILE A 68 -10.12 -5.19 8.66
CA ILE A 68 -9.33 -6.42 8.87
C ILE A 68 -8.74 -6.45 10.27
N ARG A 69 -8.14 -5.35 10.75
CA ARG A 69 -7.55 -5.29 12.09
C ARG A 69 -8.59 -5.47 13.19
N ARG A 70 -9.78 -4.89 13.01
CA ARG A 70 -10.89 -5.04 13.96
C ARG A 70 -11.41 -6.47 14.01
N GLU A 71 -11.58 -7.11 12.85
CA GLU A 71 -12.03 -8.51 12.78
C GLU A 71 -11.01 -9.47 13.38
N MET A 72 -9.72 -9.27 13.11
CA MET A 72 -8.65 -10.06 13.73
C MET A 72 -8.66 -9.92 15.26
N ALA A 73 -8.78 -8.71 15.78
CA ALA A 73 -8.86 -8.49 17.23
C ALA A 73 -10.11 -9.13 17.86
N ALA A 74 -11.24 -9.15 17.15
CA ALA A 74 -12.46 -9.83 17.61
C ALA A 74 -12.26 -11.35 17.66
N LEU A 75 -11.64 -11.94 16.63
CA LEU A 75 -11.32 -13.37 16.59
C LEU A 75 -10.38 -13.79 17.72
N GLU A 76 -9.38 -12.97 18.05
CA GLU A 76 -8.47 -13.23 19.17
C GLU A 76 -9.18 -13.18 20.52
N ALA A 77 -10.13 -12.24 20.70
CA ALA A 77 -10.91 -12.11 21.92
C ALA A 77 -11.94 -13.24 22.11
N GLU A 78 -12.49 -13.78 21.03
CA GLU A 78 -13.41 -14.94 21.09
C GLU A 78 -12.70 -16.26 21.40
N GLN A 79 -11.37 -16.32 21.21
CA GLN A 79 -10.54 -17.49 21.50
C GLN A 79 -9.97 -17.51 22.93
N GLN A 80 -10.18 -16.45 23.71
CA GLN A 80 -9.75 -16.31 25.12
C GLN A 80 -10.92 -16.50 26.09
#